data_AF-I6YSS0-F1
#
_entry.id   AF-I6YSS0-F1
#
_cell.length_a   1.000
_cell.length_b   1.000
_cell.length_c   1.000
_cell.angle_alpha   90.00
_cell.angle_beta   90.00
_cell.angle_gamma   90.00
#
_symmetry.space_group_name_H-M   'P 1'
#
loop_
_entity.id
_entity.type
_entity.pdbx_description
1 polymer ?
#
loop_
_entity_poly.entity_id
_entity_poly.type
_entity_poly.pdbx_seq_one_letter_code
_entity_poly.pdbx_strand_id
1 'polypeptide(L)'
;MIIIIIMLSSFIIFLAGVHAPTIIINVPLNNKLQSINADTEDEAACKDARNNFEARWNRWNRIRTVASSVSSILLILLLLNV
;
A
#
# COMPACT_ATOMS: atom_id res chain seq x y z
N MET A 1 3.53 26.33 -15.36
CA MET A 1 4.44 25.88 -14.29
C MET A 1 3.70 25.07 -13.22
N ILE A 2 2.61 25.59 -12.63
CA ILE A 2 1.82 24.91 -11.58
C ILE A 2 1.27 23.54 -12.02
N ILE A 3 0.68 23.45 -13.22
CA ILE A 3 0.18 22.18 -13.79
C ILE A 3 1.25 21.06 -13.79
N ILE A 4 2.46 21.38 -14.25
CA ILE A 4 3.56 20.40 -14.31
C ILE A 4 3.96 19.97 -12.91
N ILE A 5 3.99 20.90 -11.94
CA ILE A 5 4.29 20.59 -10.55
C ILE A 5 3.24 19.63 -9.98
N ILE A 6 1.95 19.93 -10.11
CA ILE A 6 0.86 19.07 -9.62
C ILE A 6 0.95 17.67 -10.25
N MET A 7 1.16 17.62 -11.57
CA MET A 7 1.29 16.36 -12.30
C MET A 7 2.48 15.53 -11.81
N LEU A 8 3.67 16.11 -11.72
CA LEU A 8 4.87 15.41 -11.23
C LEU A 8 4.73 14.98 -9.76
N SER A 9 4.17 15.84 -8.91
CA SER A 9 3.90 15.49 -7.51
C SER A 9 2.92 14.32 -7.40
N SER A 10 1.81 14.33 -8.16
CA SER A 10 0.84 13.23 -8.14
C SER A 10 1.47 11.90 -8.57
N PHE A 11 2.35 11.92 -9.59
CA PHE A 11 3.07 10.76 -10.08
C PHE A 11 4.06 10.22 -9.03
N ILE A 12 4.88 11.09 -8.44
CA ILE A 12 5.87 10.70 -7.43
C ILE A 12 5.17 10.13 -6.19
N ILE A 13 4.10 10.77 -5.71
CA ILE A 13 3.32 10.29 -4.56
C ILE A 13 2.72 8.92 -4.87
N PHE A 14 2.18 8.70 -6.07
CA PHE A 14 1.63 7.42 -6.46
C PHE A 14 2.71 6.33 -6.54
N LEU A 15 3.83 6.63 -7.19
CA LEU A 15 4.91 5.66 -7.35
C LEU A 15 5.54 5.28 -6.00
N ALA A 16 5.90 6.27 -5.19
CA ALA A 16 6.58 6.06 -3.91
C ALA A 16 5.62 5.64 -2.79
N GLY A 17 4.38 6.13 -2.78
CA GLY A 17 3.41 5.87 -1.72
C GLY A 17 2.49 4.69 -1.98
N VAL A 18 2.27 4.30 -3.25
CA VAL A 18 1.40 3.18 -3.63
C VAL A 18 2.21 2.01 -4.17
N HIS A 19 2.95 2.20 -5.27
CA HIS A 19 3.62 1.10 -5.95
C HIS A 19 4.79 0.53 -5.15
N ALA A 20 5.68 1.39 -4.63
CA ALA A 20 6.85 0.91 -3.88
C ALA A 20 6.46 0.08 -2.64
N PRO A 21 5.53 0.51 -1.76
CA PRO A 21 5.09 -0.32 -0.63
C PRO A 21 4.40 -1.60 -1.08
N THR A 22 3.65 -1.55 -2.18
CA THR A 22 2.99 -2.74 -2.74
C THR A 22 4.02 -3.81 -3.09
N ILE A 23 5.04 -3.45 -3.87
CA ILE A 23 6.06 -4.39 -4.37
C ILE A 23 6.99 -4.86 -3.26
N ILE A 24 7.48 -3.93 -2.43
CA ILE A 24 8.54 -4.21 -1.46
C ILE A 24 7.99 -4.84 -0.17
N ILE A 25 6.73 -4.56 0.18
CA ILE A 25 6.20 -4.88 1.52
C ILE A 25 4.93 -5.73 1.44
N ASN A 26 3.86 -5.23 0.81
CA ASN A 26 2.58 -5.94 0.83
C ASN A 26 2.64 -7.27 0.06
N VAL A 27 3.21 -7.29 -1.14
CA VAL A 27 3.31 -8.53 -1.93
C VAL A 27 4.16 -9.58 -1.22
N PRO A 28 5.37 -9.29 -0.71
CA PRO A 28 6.15 -10.27 0.06
C PRO A 28 5.43 -10.77 1.32
N LEU A 29 4.70 -9.89 2.03
CA LEU A 29 3.91 -10.30 3.19
C LEU A 29 2.75 -11.22 2.79
N ASN A 30 2.05 -10.91 1.71
CA ASN A 30 0.98 -11.75 1.19
C ASN A 30 1.51 -13.14 0.79
N ASN A 31 2.65 -13.20 0.08
CA ASN A 31 3.26 -14.46 -0.34
C ASN A 31 3.65 -15.32 0.87
N LYS A 32 4.20 -14.71 1.92
CA LYS A 32 4.51 -15.41 3.19
C LYS A 32 3.27 -15.92 3.89
N LEU A 33 2.19 -15.14 3.92
CA LEU A 33 0.93 -15.58 4.51
C LEU A 33 0.32 -16.74 3.70
N GLN A 34 0.41 -16.68 2.38
CA GLN A 34 -0.11 -17.71 1.47
C GLN A 34 0.64 -19.05 1.57
N SER A 35 1.90 -19.06 2.01
CA SER A 35 2.65 -20.31 2.21
C SER A 35 2.21 -21.10 3.45
N ILE A 36 1.32 -20.57 4.27
CA ILE A 36 0.87 -21.18 5.53
C ILE A 36 -0.46 -21.90 5.28
N ASN A 37 -0.51 -23.19 5.59
CA ASN A 37 -1.72 -23.99 5.46
C ASN A 37 -2.48 -24.05 6.79
N ALA A 38 -3.47 -23.16 6.95
CA ALA A 38 -4.25 -23.04 8.18
C ALA A 38 -5.06 -24.29 8.56
N ASP A 39 -5.30 -25.21 7.62
CA ASP A 39 -6.04 -26.45 7.89
C ASP A 39 -5.17 -27.51 8.55
N THR A 40 -3.84 -27.39 8.44
CA THR A 40 -2.88 -28.38 8.95
C THR A 40 -2.01 -27.84 10.09
N GLU A 41 -1.86 -26.52 10.18
CA GLU A 41 -1.08 -25.86 11.21
C GLU A 41 -1.84 -25.79 12.54
N ASP A 42 -1.11 -25.80 13.65
CA ASP A 42 -1.74 -25.61 14.95
C ASP A 42 -2.18 -24.14 15.17
N GLU A 43 -3.03 -23.93 16.18
CA GLU A 43 -3.60 -22.62 16.47
C GLU A 43 -2.53 -21.59 16.88
N ALA A 44 -1.43 -22.03 17.51
CA ALA A 44 -0.35 -21.15 17.92
C ALA A 44 0.46 -20.66 16.70
N ALA A 45 0.77 -21.54 15.75
CA ALA A 45 1.42 -21.22 14.49
C ALA A 45 0.57 -20.24 13.65
N CYS A 46 -0.74 -20.48 13.56
CA CYS A 46 -1.67 -19.56 12.89
C CYS A 46 -1.70 -18.17 13.55
N LYS A 47 -1.66 -18.12 14.88
CA LYS A 47 -1.62 -16.87 15.63
C LYS A 47 -0.32 -16.11 15.40
N ASP A 48 0.82 -16.80 15.40
CA ASP A 48 2.12 -16.18 15.13
C ASP A 48 2.23 -15.68 13.70
N ALA A 49 1.71 -16.42 12.72
CA ALA A 49 1.59 -15.97 11.34
C ALA A 49 0.82 -14.64 11.24
N ARG A 50 -0.33 -14.57 11.90
CA ARG A 50 -1.17 -13.37 11.95
C ARG A 50 -0.44 -12.21 12.62
N ASN A 51 0.20 -12.43 13.77
CA ASN A 51 0.95 -11.39 14.49
C ASN A 51 2.07 -10.78 13.64
N ASN A 52 2.77 -11.62 12.88
CA ASN A 52 3.85 -11.19 11.99
C ASN A 52 3.36 -10.46 10.72
N PHE A 53 2.12 -10.71 10.31
CA PHE A 53 1.52 -10.13 9.11
C PHE A 53 0.74 -8.83 9.39
N GLU A 54 -0.22 -8.89 10.31
CA GLU A 54 -1.36 -7.97 10.37
C GLU A 54 -0.95 -6.52 10.64
N ALA A 55 -0.16 -6.27 11.70
CA ALA A 55 0.19 -4.91 12.10
C ALA A 55 1.01 -4.19 11.01
N ARG A 56 1.99 -4.90 10.42
CA ARG A 56 2.84 -4.36 9.35
C ARG A 56 2.05 -4.15 8.08
N TRP A 57 1.25 -5.13 7.66
CA TRP A 57 0.43 -5.03 6.46
C TRP A 57 -0.58 -3.88 6.57
N ASN A 58 -1.30 -3.78 7.69
CA ASN A 58 -2.28 -2.72 7.93
C ASN A 58 -1.64 -1.33 7.94
N ARG A 59 -0.45 -1.17 8.55
CA ARG A 59 0.27 0.11 8.53
C ARG A 59 0.57 0.55 7.10
N TRP A 60 1.13 -0.32 6.27
CA TRP A 60 1.49 0.02 4.90
C TRP A 60 0.27 0.15 3.97
N ASN A 61 -0.79 -0.60 4.23
CA ASN A 61 -2.04 -0.45 3.50
C ASN A 61 -2.71 0.92 3.77
N ARG A 62 -2.65 1.42 5.02
CA ARG A 62 -3.09 2.78 5.35
C ARG A 62 -2.27 3.84 4.63
N ILE A 63 -0.94 3.70 4.60
CA ILE A 63 -0.05 4.62 3.86
C ILE A 63 -0.43 4.64 2.38
N ARG A 64 -0.60 3.46 1.76
CA ARG A 64 -1.03 3.34 0.36
C ARG A 64 -2.37 4.03 0.10
N THR A 65 -3.33 3.86 1.01
CA THR A 65 -4.66 4.48 0.89
C THR A 65 -4.56 6.01 0.90
N VAL A 66 -3.83 6.57 1.88
CA VAL A 66 -3.64 8.02 1.95
C VAL A 66 -2.90 8.54 0.71
N ALA A 67 -1.83 7.86 0.29
CA ALA A 67 -1.07 8.25 -0.90
C ALA A 67 -1.92 8.19 -2.17
N SER A 68 -2.72 7.14 -2.36
CA SER A 68 -3.63 7.04 -3.51
C SER A 68 -4.69 8.13 -3.48
N SER A 69 -5.28 8.42 -2.31
CA SER A 69 -6.30 9.47 -2.17
C SER A 69 -5.71 10.86 -2.48
N VAL A 70 -4.52 11.17 -1.96
CA VAL A 70 -3.83 12.44 -2.25
C VAL A 70 -3.49 12.55 -3.73
N SER A 71 -2.96 11.49 -4.35
CA SER A 71 -2.68 11.47 -5.78
C SER A 71 -3.95 11.70 -6.61
N SER A 72 -5.05 11.01 -6.29
CA SER A 72 -6.35 11.23 -6.93
C SER A 72 -6.86 12.66 -6.78
N ILE A 73 -6.76 13.26 -5.59
CA ILE A 73 -7.15 14.66 -5.37
C ILE A 73 -6.32 15.60 -6.26
N LEU A 74 -5.00 15.43 -6.31
CA LEU A 74 -4.13 16.24 -7.16
C LEU A 74 -4.51 16.12 -8.64
N LEU A 75 -4.81 14.91 -9.12
CA LEU A 75 -5.25 14.69 -10.49
C LEU A 75 -6.63 15.29 -10.78
N ILE A 76 -7.55 15.26 -9.82
CA ILE A 76 -8.86 15.91 -9.93
C ILE A 76 -8.69 17.44 -9.99
N LEU A 77 -7.86 18.03 -9.12
CA LEU A 77 -7.58 19.47 -9.17
C LEU A 77 -6.96 19.88 -10.51
N LEU A 78 -6.02 19.08 -11.01
CA LEU A 78 -5.42 19.26 -12.32
C LEU A 78 -6.49 19.21 -13.43
N LEU A 79 -7.40 18.24 -13.39
CA LEU A 79 -8.50 18.10 -14.36
C LEU A 79 -9.45 19.31 -14.32
N LEU A 80 -9.75 19.82 -13.13
CA LEU A 80 -10.62 20.97 -12.93
C LEU A 80 -9.95 22.30 -13.30
N ASN A 81 -8.66 22.30 -13.66
CA ASN A 81 -7.85 23.49 -13.95
C ASN A 81 -7.85 24.51 -12.80
N VAL A 82 -7.92 24.01 -11.56
CA VAL A 82 -7.81 24.82 -10.34
C VAL A 82 -6.34 24.93 -9.92
#